data_AF-A0A356X088-F1
#
_entry.id   AF-A0A356X088-F1
#
_cell.length_a   1.000
_cell.length_b   1.000
_cell.length_c   1.000
_cell.angle_alpha   90.00
_cell.angle_beta   90.00
_cell.angle_gamma   90.00
#
_symmetry.space_group_name_H-M   'P 1'
#
loop_
_entity.id
_entity.type
_entity.pdbx_description
1 polymer ?
#
loop_
_entity_poly.entity_id
_entity_poly.type
_entity_poly.pdbx_seq_one_letter_code
_entity_poly.pdbx_strand_id
1 'polypeptide(L)'
;MECLDLIAVPVMVQGEKLVRHFKTIDVPTKRYYVLDNSMGLDPSVDEAIDWICDNKPEHIKEIVVVSNNQNSGYPGAVNQIIRDNTDCDHWIVTGF
;
A
#
# COMPACT_ATOMS: atom_id res chain seq x y z
N MET A 1 10.86 20.39 -4.51
CA MET A 1 9.84 19.94 -3.54
C MET A 1 10.31 18.59 -3.04
N GLU A 2 10.47 18.44 -1.72
CA GLU A 2 10.83 17.14 -1.13
C GLU A 2 9.68 16.16 -1.37
N CYS A 3 10.02 14.91 -1.70
CA CYS A 3 9.07 13.87 -2.06
C CYS A 3 9.20 12.76 -1.03
N LEU A 4 8.09 12.28 -0.46
CA LEU A 4 8.12 11.11 0.41
C LEU A 4 8.53 9.88 -0.39
N ASP A 5 9.51 9.12 0.09
CA ASP A 5 10.04 7.96 -0.64
C ASP A 5 9.04 6.80 -0.70
N LEU A 6 8.40 6.47 0.42
CA LEU A 6 7.47 5.35 0.51
C LEU A 6 6.35 5.61 1.53
N ILE A 7 5.12 5.40 1.08
CA ILE A 7 3.98 5.11 1.96
C ILE A 7 3.57 3.67 1.66
N ALA A 8 3.60 2.80 2.67
CA ALA A 8 3.29 1.39 2.52
C ALA A 8 2.15 0.96 3.45
N VAL A 9 1.25 0.12 2.94
CA VAL A 9 0.04 -0.29 3.62
C VAL A 9 -0.14 -1.81 3.50
N PRO A 10 0.08 -2.57 4.58
CA PRO A 10 -0.41 -3.93 4.64
C PRO A 10 -1.92 -3.94 4.87
N VAL A 11 -2.65 -4.67 4.04
CA VAL A 11 -4.11 -4.80 4.10
C VAL A 11 -4.50 -6.26 4.18
N MET A 12 -5.47 -6.58 5.03
CA MET A 12 -6.02 -7.95 5.14
C MET A 12 -7.53 -7.99 4.89
N VAL A 13 -8.24 -6.93 5.29
CA VAL A 13 -9.69 -6.78 5.16
C VAL A 13 -10.01 -5.28 5.00
N GLN A 14 -11.28 -4.97 4.73
CA GLN A 14 -11.83 -3.59 4.75
C GLN A 14 -11.19 -2.69 3.68
N GLY A 15 -11.32 -3.07 2.41
CA GLY A 15 -10.79 -2.29 1.29
C GLY A 15 -11.32 -0.86 1.22
N GLU A 16 -12.49 -0.57 1.77
CA GLU A 16 -13.01 0.80 1.86
C GLU A 16 -12.11 1.72 2.71
N LYS A 17 -11.46 1.18 3.75
CA LYS A 17 -10.48 1.93 4.55
C LYS A 17 -9.20 2.16 3.77
N LEU A 18 -8.76 1.20 2.96
CA LEU A 18 -7.61 1.36 2.07
C LEU A 18 -7.83 2.51 1.08
N VAL A 19 -9.01 2.56 0.45
CA VAL A 19 -9.39 3.66 -0.45
C VAL A 19 -9.46 5.00 0.30
N ARG A 20 -10.05 5.04 1.49
CA ARG A 20 -10.10 6.27 2.30
C ARG A 20 -8.70 6.75 2.66
N HIS A 21 -7.82 5.87 3.11
CA HIS A 21 -6.43 6.18 3.41
C HIS A 21 -5.72 6.77 2.19
N PHE A 22 -5.80 6.10 1.04
CA PHE A 22 -5.19 6.58 -0.20
C PHE A 22 -5.64 8.00 -0.58
N LYS A 23 -6.93 8.31 -0.44
CA LYS A 23 -7.50 9.64 -0.71
C LYS A 23 -6.98 10.75 0.21
N THR A 24 -6.41 10.41 1.37
CA THR A 24 -5.84 11.40 2.29
C THR A 24 -4.42 11.83 1.93
N ILE A 25 -3.76 11.16 0.97
CA ILE A 25 -2.40 11.49 0.56
C ILE A 25 -2.44 12.70 -0.37
N ASP A 26 -1.98 13.83 0.12
CA ASP A 26 -2.01 15.13 -0.57
C ASP A 26 -0.61 15.73 -0.82
N VAL A 27 0.44 14.94 -0.61
CA VAL A 27 1.84 15.34 -0.79
C VAL A 27 2.54 14.50 -1.87
N PRO A 28 3.58 15.04 -2.53
CA PRO A 28 4.35 14.27 -3.51
C PRO A 28 4.94 13.00 -2.91
N THR A 29 4.62 11.86 -3.50
CA THR A 29 5.03 10.54 -3.03
C THR A 29 5.66 9.77 -4.18
N LYS A 30 6.86 9.23 -3.95
CA LYS A 30 7.56 8.38 -4.92
C LYS A 30 6.78 7.08 -5.09
N ARG A 31 6.54 6.32 -4.02
CA ARG A 31 5.84 5.02 -4.06
C ARG A 31 4.70 4.92 -3.06
N TYR A 32 3.52 4.54 -3.52
CA TYR A 32 2.45 3.99 -2.70
C TYR A 32 2.45 2.47 -2.85
N TYR A 33 2.80 1.75 -1.79
CA TYR A 33 2.98 0.30 -1.81
C TYR A 33 1.86 -0.38 -1.02
N VAL A 34 1.09 -1.26 -1.66
CA VAL A 34 0.05 -2.06 -1.01
C VAL A 34 0.56 -3.50 -0.88
N LEU A 35 0.61 -4.00 0.35
CA LEU A 35 0.83 -5.41 0.62
C LEU A 35 -0.50 -6.08 0.94
N ASP A 36 -1.06 -6.78 -0.03
CA ASP A 36 -2.30 -7.53 0.10
C ASP A 36 -2.05 -8.87 0.80
N ASN A 37 -2.49 -8.95 2.05
CA ASN A 37 -2.51 -10.14 2.89
C ASN A 37 -3.93 -10.71 3.03
N SER A 38 -4.91 -10.27 2.22
CA SER A 38 -6.28 -10.76 2.27
C SER A 38 -6.41 -12.22 1.85
N MET A 39 -5.43 -12.73 1.10
CA MET A 39 -5.43 -14.06 0.50
C MET A 39 -6.65 -14.30 -0.41
N GLY A 40 -7.25 -13.23 -0.96
CA GLY A 40 -8.48 -13.29 -1.74
C GLY A 40 -9.73 -13.66 -0.93
N LEU A 41 -9.67 -13.55 0.40
CA LEU A 41 -10.82 -13.84 1.29
C LEU A 41 -11.76 -12.65 1.47
N ASP A 42 -11.30 -11.43 1.18
CA ASP A 42 -12.10 -10.21 1.24
C ASP A 42 -12.09 -9.50 -0.12
N PRO A 43 -13.13 -9.69 -0.95
CA PRO A 43 -13.23 -9.09 -2.28
C PRO A 43 -13.16 -7.56 -2.27
N SER A 44 -13.50 -6.91 -1.15
CA SER A 44 -13.40 -5.45 -1.05
C SER A 44 -11.95 -4.96 -1.18
N VAL A 45 -10.98 -5.78 -0.81
CA VAL A 45 -9.55 -5.46 -0.94
C VAL A 45 -9.14 -5.44 -2.41
N ASP A 46 -9.56 -6.44 -3.18
CA ASP A 46 -9.31 -6.49 -4.62
C ASP A 46 -9.97 -5.29 -5.34
N GLU A 47 -11.25 -5.01 -5.04
CA GLU A 47 -11.97 -3.85 -5.58
C GLU A 47 -11.27 -2.52 -5.23
N ALA A 48 -10.72 -2.41 -4.01
CA ALA A 48 -10.00 -1.22 -3.57
C ALA A 48 -8.66 -1.06 -4.30
N ILE A 49 -7.93 -2.16 -4.52
CA ILE A 49 -6.66 -2.18 -5.26
C ILE A 49 -6.89 -1.75 -6.71
N ASP A 50 -7.88 -2.34 -7.38
CA ASP A 50 -8.24 -1.97 -8.75
C ASP A 50 -8.60 -0.48 -8.84
N TRP A 51 -9.44 0.01 -7.93
CA TRP A 51 -9.81 1.42 -7.88
C TRP A 51 -8.59 2.33 -7.68
N ILE A 52 -7.66 1.97 -6.80
CA ILE A 52 -6.43 2.74 -6.53
C ILE A 52 -5.55 2.82 -7.77
N CYS A 53 -5.34 1.70 -8.46
CA CYS A 53 -4.57 1.66 -9.70
C CYS A 53 -5.20 2.53 -10.79
N ASP A 54 -6.52 2.49 -10.94
CA ASP A 54 -7.27 3.27 -11.93
C ASP A 54 -7.33 4.78 -11.60
N ASN A 55 -7.20 5.14 -10.32
CA ASN A 55 -7.36 6.52 -9.83
C ASN A 55 -6.05 7.11 -9.28
N LYS A 56 -4.90 6.67 -9.79
CA LYS A 56 -3.60 7.19 -9.39
C LYS A 56 -3.46 8.70 -9.68
N PRO A 57 -3.26 9.55 -8.66
CA PRO A 57 -3.05 10.97 -8.90
C PRO A 57 -1.63 11.25 -9.43
N GLU A 58 -1.42 12.42 -10.03
CA GLU A 58 -0.12 12.82 -10.60
C GLU A 58 0.98 12.96 -9.54
N HIS A 59 0.63 13.33 -8.31
CA HIS A 59 1.60 13.50 -7.22
C HIS A 59 2.11 12.19 -6.64
N ILE A 60 1.51 11.04 -6.99
CA ILE A 60 2.02 9.70 -6.67
C ILE A 60 2.69 9.13 -7.92
N LYS A 61 4.02 8.99 -7.89
CA LYS A 61 4.78 8.58 -9.08
C LYS A 61 4.48 7.13 -9.46
N GLU A 62 4.48 6.22 -8.48
CA GLU A 62 4.19 4.81 -8.71
C GLU A 62 3.28 4.20 -7.63
N ILE A 63 2.41 3.28 -8.07
CA ILE A 63 1.66 2.38 -7.21
C ILE A 63 2.26 0.99 -7.41
N VAL A 64 2.59 0.31 -6.32
CA VAL A 64 3.10 -1.07 -6.32
C VAL A 64 2.17 -1.91 -5.47
N VAL A 65 1.75 -3.06 -5.98
CA VAL A 65 0.87 -3.99 -5.28
C VAL A 65 1.56 -5.35 -5.25
N VAL A 66 1.64 -5.94 -4.06
CA VAL A 66 2.14 -7.30 -3.85
C VAL A 66 1.09 -8.08 -3.09
N SER A 67 0.63 -9.18 -3.66
CA SER A 67 -0.35 -10.08 -3.03
C SER A 67 0.33 -11.32 -2.48
N ASN A 68 0.04 -11.64 -1.23
CA ASN A 68 0.50 -12.83 -0.56
C ASN A 68 -0.59 -13.90 -0.56
N ASN A 69 -0.18 -15.15 -0.81
CA ASN A 69 -1.03 -16.33 -0.70
C ASN A 69 -1.16 -16.85 0.74
N GLN A 70 -0.45 -16.25 1.69
CA GLN A 70 -0.49 -16.56 3.11
C GLN A 70 -0.38 -15.29 3.93
N ASN A 71 -1.21 -15.17 4.97
CA ASN A 71 -1.11 -14.08 5.93
C ASN A 71 0.14 -14.23 6.80
N SER A 72 1.07 -13.30 6.65
CA SER A 72 2.33 -13.23 7.40
C SER A 72 2.22 -12.50 8.74
N GLY A 73 1.02 -12.01 9.10
CA GLY A 73 0.79 -11.12 10.22
C GLY A 73 1.42 -9.74 10.01
N TYR A 74 1.04 -8.76 10.83
CA TYR A 74 1.54 -7.39 10.67
C TYR A 74 3.09 -7.28 10.71
N PRO A 75 3.82 -7.92 11.65
CA PRO A 75 5.28 -7.86 11.66
C PRO A 75 5.92 -8.50 10.42
N GLY A 76 5.37 -9.62 9.93
CA GLY A 76 5.85 -10.27 8.71
C GLY A 76 5.62 -9.40 7.49
N ALA A 77 4.47 -8.73 7.43
CA ALA A 77 4.11 -7.79 6.39
C ALA A 77 5.05 -6.58 6.34
N VAL A 78 5.34 -5.97 7.50
CA VAL A 78 6.31 -4.85 7.62
C VAL A 78 7.71 -5.29 7.17
N ASN A 79 8.16 -6.47 7.59
CA ASN A 79 9.47 -6.99 7.17
C ASN A 79 9.54 -7.19 5.65
N GLN A 80 8.48 -7.69 5.03
CA GLN A 80 8.43 -7.83 3.57
C GLN A 80 8.47 -6.47 2.88
N ILE A 81 7.68 -5.49 3.34
CA ILE A 81 7.70 -4.12 2.83
C ILE A 81 9.13 -3.55 2.87
N ILE A 82 9.86 -3.69 3.97
CA ILE A 82 11.22 -3.17 4.07
C ILE A 82 12.17 -3.88 3.08
N ARG A 83 12.08 -5.21 2.96
CA ARG A 83 12.92 -5.98 2.03
C ARG A 83 12.65 -5.64 0.56
N ASP A 84 11.41 -5.36 0.21
CA ASP A 84 11.01 -5.09 -1.17
C ASP A 84 11.33 -3.65 -1.61
N ASN A 85 11.60 -2.75 -0.65
CA ASN A 85 11.76 -1.32 -0.88
C ASN A 85 13.10 -0.78 -0.35
N THR A 86 14.19 -1.55 -0.52
CA THR A 86 15.54 -1.16 -0.09
C THR A 86 16.12 0.03 -0.88
N ASP A 87 15.46 0.44 -1.97
CA ASP A 87 15.80 1.61 -2.77
C ASP A 87 15.17 2.93 -2.25
N CYS A 88 14.42 2.87 -1.14
CA CYS A 88 13.84 4.03 -0.48
C CYS A 88 14.54 4.27 0.86
N ASP A 89 14.98 5.50 1.11
CA ASP A 89 15.71 5.86 2.34
C ASP A 89 14.76 6.06 3.54
N HIS A 90 13.51 6.44 3.27
CA HIS A 90 12.49 6.69 4.28
C HIS A 90 11.21 5.90 4.01
N TRP A 91 10.61 5.36 5.08
CA TRP A 91 9.38 4.58 4.98
C TRP A 91 8.33 5.05 5.99
N ILE A 92 7.10 5.22 5.52
CA ILE A 92 5.92 5.33 6.38
C ILE A 92 5.09 4.07 6.16
N VAL A 93 5.08 3.19 7.16
CA VAL A 93 4.23 1.99 7.14
C VAL A 93 3.03 2.23 8.05
N THR A 94 1.83 2.12 7.50
CA THR A 94 0.58 2.47 8.18
C THR A 94 -0.46 1.37 7.99
N GLY A 95 -1.24 1.10 9.04
CA GLY A 95 -2.33 0.12 9.04
C GLY A 95 -3.57 0.73 9.70
N PHE A 96 -4.73 0.11 9.47
CA PHE A 96 -6.04 0.62 9.90
C PHE A 96 -7.06 -0.49 10.18
#